data_AF-A0A2D4JPL1-F1
#
_entry.id   AF-A0A2D4JPL1-F1
#
_cell.length_a   1.000
_cell.length_b   1.000
_cell.length_c   1.000
_cell.angle_alpha   90.00
_cell.angle_beta   90.00
_cell.angle_gamma   90.00
#
_symmetry.space_group_name_H-M   'P 1'
#
loop_
_entity.id
_entity.type
_entity.pdbx_description
1 polymer ?
#
loop_
_entity_poly.entity_id
_entity_poly.type
_entity_poly.pdbx_seq_one_letter_code
_entity_poly.pdbx_strand_id
1 'polypeptide(L)'
;GMEALLQAGALNIKEFSSFESGEAEQPKAVFVVSTALKDQTVVIIRDIVSLSRFQYCVVFTGVSHAVHSQMYNTPPGAEAESSGLVVFEQFEEKLCQWMGNMNYTAAVHH
;
A
#
# COMPACT_ATOMS: atom_id res chain seq x y z
N GLY A 1 -16.48 10.32 7.59
CA GLY A 1 -17.14 9.31 6.72
C GLY A 1 -16.73 9.53 5.28
N MET A 2 -17.25 8.75 4.33
CA MET A 2 -16.88 8.82 2.90
C MET A 2 -17.04 10.23 2.30
N GLU A 3 -18.08 10.95 2.70
CA GLU A 3 -18.32 12.33 2.28
C GLU A 3 -17.15 13.27 2.63
N ALA A 4 -16.50 13.08 3.77
CA ALA A 4 -15.36 13.88 4.17
C ALA A 4 -14.14 13.65 3.26
N LEU A 5 -13.98 12.44 2.70
CA LEU A 5 -12.91 12.15 1.74
C LEU A 5 -13.17 12.84 0.42
N LEU A 6 -14.42 12.85 -0.06
CA LEU A 6 -14.81 13.58 -1.27
C LEU A 6 -14.60 15.09 -1.09
N GLN A 7 -15.00 15.64 0.07
CA GLN A 7 -14.76 17.06 0.39
C GLN A 7 -13.28 17.40 0.55
N ALA A 8 -12.45 16.45 0.95
CA ALA A 8 -11.00 16.58 0.98
C ALA A 8 -10.35 16.45 -0.41
N GLY A 9 -11.13 16.24 -1.47
CA GLY A 9 -10.67 16.18 -2.86
C GLY A 9 -10.46 14.78 -3.43
N ALA A 10 -10.95 13.73 -2.74
CA ALA A 10 -10.99 12.41 -3.36
C ALA A 10 -11.93 12.41 -4.56
N LEU A 11 -11.42 11.97 -5.72
CA LEU A 11 -12.21 11.90 -6.95
C LEU A 11 -13.14 10.69 -6.99
N ASN A 12 -12.75 9.60 -6.30
CA ASN A 12 -13.53 8.38 -6.24
C ASN A 12 -13.17 7.58 -4.97
N ILE A 13 -14.10 6.75 -4.51
CA ILE A 13 -13.93 5.81 -3.40
C ILE A 13 -14.48 4.47 -3.88
N LYS A 14 -13.65 3.43 -3.84
CA LYS A 14 -13.99 2.12 -4.38
C LYS A 14 -13.74 1.02 -3.35
N GLU A 15 -14.36 -0.12 -3.55
CA GLU A 15 -14.08 -1.32 -2.77
C GLU A 15 -12.65 -1.82 -3.07
N PHE A 16 -12.03 -2.43 -2.08
CA PHE A 16 -10.70 -3.01 -2.22
C PHE A 16 -10.79 -4.36 -2.96
N SER A 17 -10.59 -4.32 -4.28
CA SER A 17 -10.79 -5.47 -5.18
C SER A 17 -9.83 -5.43 -6.38
N SER A 18 -9.31 -6.60 -6.81
CA SER A 18 -8.39 -6.72 -7.95
C SER A 18 -8.98 -6.29 -9.30
N PHE A 19 -10.28 -6.06 -9.38
CA PHE A 19 -10.96 -5.60 -10.60
C PHE A 19 -10.97 -4.08 -10.75
N GLU A 20 -10.47 -3.36 -9.74
CA GLU A 20 -10.42 -1.91 -9.77
C GLU A 20 -9.13 -1.37 -10.40
N SER A 21 -9.26 -0.21 -11.04
CA SER A 21 -8.14 0.57 -11.57
C SER A 21 -8.41 2.06 -11.44
N GLY A 22 -7.36 2.86 -11.60
CA GLY A 22 -7.40 4.30 -11.73
C GLY A 22 -6.79 4.78 -13.05
N GLU A 23 -7.44 5.79 -13.62
CA GLU A 23 -7.11 6.36 -14.93
C GLU A 23 -6.00 7.42 -14.84
N ALA A 24 -5.55 7.93 -15.99
CA ALA A 24 -4.47 8.93 -16.06
C ALA A 24 -4.82 10.23 -15.31
N GLU A 25 -6.11 10.58 -15.24
CA GLU A 25 -6.64 11.73 -14.50
C GLU A 25 -6.61 11.55 -12.98
N GLN A 26 -6.32 10.33 -12.51
CA GLN A 26 -6.28 9.96 -11.10
C GLN A 26 -4.86 9.52 -10.71
N PRO A 27 -3.85 10.40 -10.76
CA PRO A 27 -2.45 10.00 -10.56
C PRO A 27 -2.11 9.61 -9.11
N LYS A 28 -3.04 9.83 -8.15
CA LYS A 28 -2.85 9.55 -6.73
C LYS A 28 -3.85 8.51 -6.24
N ALA A 29 -3.36 7.50 -5.53
CA ALA A 29 -4.18 6.47 -4.89
C ALA A 29 -3.84 6.33 -3.41
N VAL A 30 -4.87 6.13 -2.60
CA VAL A 30 -4.74 5.81 -1.18
C VAL A 30 -5.45 4.50 -0.91
N PHE A 31 -4.72 3.52 -0.39
CA PHE A 31 -5.23 2.23 0.04
C PHE A 31 -5.37 2.23 1.55
N VAL A 32 -6.53 1.83 2.06
CA VAL A 32 -6.77 1.69 3.49
C VAL A 32 -7.20 0.26 3.76
N VAL A 33 -6.34 -0.50 4.43
CA VAL A 33 -6.53 -1.93 4.68
C VAL A 33 -6.42 -2.21 6.17
N SER A 34 -7.31 -3.05 6.71
CA SER A 34 -7.23 -3.48 8.11
C SER A 34 -6.30 -4.69 8.31
N THR A 35 -5.87 -5.31 7.22
CA THR A 35 -5.06 -6.53 7.19
C THR A 35 -3.57 -6.23 7.03
N ALA A 36 -2.74 -7.23 7.37
CA ALA A 36 -1.31 -7.17 7.08
C ALA A 36 -1.08 -7.12 5.57
N LEU A 37 -0.01 -6.45 5.15
CA LEU A 37 0.51 -6.39 3.78
C LEU A 37 1.21 -7.71 3.42
N LYS A 38 0.47 -8.81 3.55
CA LYS A 38 0.87 -10.16 3.18
C LYS A 38 -0.26 -10.84 2.40
N ASP A 39 0.09 -11.91 1.69
CA ASP A 39 -0.83 -12.81 1.01
C ASP A 39 -1.79 -12.05 0.08
N GLN A 40 -3.10 -12.13 0.34
CA GLN A 40 -4.12 -11.61 -0.56
C GLN A 40 -4.14 -10.09 -0.64
N THR A 41 -3.83 -9.37 0.45
CA THR A 41 -3.77 -7.90 0.45
C THR A 41 -2.76 -7.40 -0.58
N VAL A 42 -1.60 -8.06 -0.66
CA VAL A 42 -0.53 -7.72 -1.59
C VAL A 42 -0.92 -8.01 -3.03
N VAL A 43 -1.57 -9.15 -3.25
CA VAL A 43 -2.07 -9.54 -4.58
C VAL A 43 -3.06 -8.49 -5.10
N ILE A 44 -4.04 -8.09 -4.28
CA ILE A 44 -5.02 -7.08 -4.68
C ILE A 44 -4.36 -5.73 -4.97
N ILE A 45 -3.49 -5.23 -4.08
CA ILE A 45 -2.77 -3.96 -4.31
C ILE A 45 -1.98 -4.01 -5.61
N ARG A 46 -1.22 -5.08 -5.85
CA ARG A 46 -0.46 -5.25 -7.09
C ARG A 46 -1.37 -5.21 -8.30
N ASP A 47 -2.46 -5.97 -8.30
CA ASP A 47 -3.35 -6.06 -9.44
C ASP A 47 -3.95 -4.69 -9.78
N ILE A 48 -4.44 -3.94 -8.76
CA ILE A 48 -4.96 -2.57 -8.95
C ILE A 48 -3.85 -1.67 -9.50
N VAL A 49 -2.68 -1.63 -8.85
CA VAL A 49 -1.60 -0.72 -9.20
C VAL A 49 -1.06 -0.98 -10.61
N SER A 50 -0.87 -2.26 -10.98
CA SER A 50 -0.38 -2.65 -12.30
C SER A 50 -1.37 -2.39 -13.43
N LEU A 51 -2.67 -2.33 -13.14
CA LEU A 51 -3.72 -1.96 -14.10
C LEU A 51 -4.02 -0.45 -14.13
N SER A 52 -3.39 0.33 -13.24
CA SER A 52 -3.65 1.77 -13.08
C SER A 52 -2.53 2.62 -13.65
N ARG A 53 -2.77 3.94 -13.72
CA ARG A 53 -1.78 4.95 -14.13
C ARG A 53 -1.34 5.85 -12.97
N PHE A 54 -1.21 5.25 -11.79
CA PHE A 54 -0.78 5.94 -10.58
C PHE A 54 0.69 6.36 -10.63
N GLN A 55 0.97 7.52 -10.04
CA GLN A 55 2.31 8.09 -9.86
C GLN A 55 2.63 8.31 -8.38
N TYR A 56 1.61 8.23 -7.52
CA TYR A 56 1.73 8.42 -6.08
C TYR A 56 0.77 7.46 -5.37
N CYS A 57 1.30 6.47 -4.65
CA CYS A 57 0.53 5.47 -3.92
C CYS A 57 0.82 5.54 -2.43
N VAL A 58 -0.21 5.65 -1.60
CA VAL A 58 -0.06 5.56 -0.14
C VAL A 58 -0.88 4.40 0.37
N VAL A 59 -0.31 3.58 1.26
CA VAL A 59 -0.99 2.47 1.90
C VAL A 59 -1.04 2.68 3.40
N PHE A 60 -2.23 2.72 3.96
CA PHE A 60 -2.48 2.68 5.40
C PHE A 60 -2.90 1.27 5.79
N THR A 61 -2.16 0.65 6.70
CA THR A 61 -2.49 -0.66 7.29
C THR A 61 -2.90 -0.52 8.75
N GLY A 62 -3.95 -1.22 9.17
CA GLY A 62 -4.33 -1.29 10.59
C GLY A 62 -3.45 -2.21 11.44
N VAL A 63 -2.44 -2.85 10.87
CA VAL A 63 -1.58 -3.83 11.55
C VAL A 63 -0.21 -3.23 11.83
N SER A 64 0.23 -3.28 13.09
CA SER A 64 1.49 -2.67 13.53
C SER A 64 2.72 -3.30 12.88
N HIS A 65 3.82 -2.53 12.86
CA HIS A 65 5.12 -2.99 12.37
C HIS A 65 5.60 -4.29 13.05
N ALA A 66 5.38 -4.43 14.37
CA ALA A 66 5.83 -5.59 15.13
C ALA A 66 5.17 -6.89 14.66
N VAL A 67 3.89 -6.84 14.30
CA VAL A 67 3.15 -8.00 13.77
C VAL A 67 3.60 -8.34 12.35
N HIS A 68 3.88 -7.32 11.52
CA HIS A 68 4.46 -7.54 10.19
C HIS A 68 5.84 -8.20 10.26
N SER A 69 6.72 -7.75 11.16
CA SER A 69 8.05 -8.35 11.32
C SER A 69 7.99 -9.81 11.77
N GLN A 70 7.06 -10.16 12.66
CA GLN A 70 6.85 -11.55 13.12
C GLN A 70 6.31 -12.45 12.00
N MET A 71 5.41 -11.94 11.15
CA MET A 71 4.83 -12.72 10.04
C MET A 71 5.78 -12.97 8.87
N TYR A 72 6.82 -12.14 8.72
CA TYR A 72 7.83 -12.26 7.66
C TYR A 72 9.06 -13.12 8.08
N ASN A 73 9.00 -13.82 9.23
CA ASN A 73 10.07 -14.68 9.75
C ASN A 73 11.42 -13.96 9.98
N THR A 74 11.41 -12.73 10.51
CA THR A 74 12.65 -12.15 11.03
C THR A 74 13.11 -12.94 12.27
N PRO A 75 14.39 -13.38 12.36
CA PRO A 75 14.87 -14.13 13.53
C PRO A 75 14.72 -13.31 14.82
N PRO A 76 14.38 -13.96 15.95
CA PRO A 76 14.22 -13.29 17.23
C PRO A 76 15.60 -12.77 17.68
N GLY A 77 15.83 -11.46 17.53
CA GLY A 77 17.12 -10.84 17.87
C GLY A 77 17.51 -9.66 16.98
N ALA A 78 16.89 -9.50 15.81
CA ALA A 78 16.93 -8.23 15.10
C ALA A 78 15.88 -7.31 15.74
N GLU A 79 16.35 -6.19 16.29
CA GLU A 79 15.61 -5.01 16.74
C GLU A 79 14.27 -4.85 15.99
N ALA A 80 13.18 -5.24 16.66
CA ALA A 80 11.86 -5.47 16.05
C ALA A 80 11.23 -4.24 15.37
N GLU A 81 11.72 -3.04 15.71
CA GLU A 81 11.33 -1.78 15.07
C GLU A 81 12.06 -1.57 13.72
N SER A 82 13.35 -1.94 13.65
CA SER A 82 14.17 -1.88 12.43
C SER A 82 13.66 -2.86 11.37
N SER A 83 13.31 -4.09 11.76
CA SER A 83 12.80 -5.10 10.84
C SER A 83 11.40 -4.77 10.29
N GLY A 84 10.55 -4.13 11.09
CA GLY A 84 9.22 -3.68 10.65
C GLY A 84 9.26 -2.50 9.68
N LEU A 85 10.24 -1.60 9.84
CA LEU A 85 10.54 -0.53 8.88
C LEU A 85 11.06 -1.11 7.56
N VAL A 86 11.97 -2.08 7.62
CA VAL A 86 12.52 -2.77 6.44
C VAL A 86 11.43 -3.47 5.62
N VAL A 87 10.38 -4.02 6.26
CA VAL A 87 9.25 -4.64 5.53
C VAL A 87 8.42 -3.59 4.77
N PHE A 88 8.24 -2.40 5.34
CA PHE A 88 7.46 -1.33 4.71
C PHE A 88 8.23 -0.71 3.55
N GLU A 89 9.52 -0.42 3.74
CA GLU A 89 10.42 0.06 2.69
C GLU A 89 10.47 -0.93 1.50
N GLN A 90 10.60 -2.23 1.76
CA GLN A 90 10.53 -3.25 0.71
C GLN A 90 9.18 -3.28 -0.01
N PHE A 91 8.09 -2.96 0.68
CA PHE A 91 6.77 -2.89 0.07
C PHE A 91 6.62 -1.63 -0.79
N GLU A 92 7.17 -0.50 -0.35
CA GLU A 92 7.24 0.75 -1.13
C GLU A 92 8.02 0.56 -2.43
N GLU A 93 9.17 -0.12 -2.37
CA GLU A 93 9.96 -0.46 -3.57
C GLU A 93 9.15 -1.32 -4.55
N LYS A 94 8.45 -2.34 -4.03
CA LYS A 94 7.57 -3.19 -4.85
C LYS A 94 6.41 -2.41 -5.46
N LEU A 95 5.80 -1.49 -4.72
CA LEU A 95 4.76 -0.60 -5.25
C LEU A 95 5.30 0.22 -6.42
N CYS A 96 6.47 0.84 -6.27
CA CYS A 96 7.11 1.58 -7.36
C CYS A 96 7.43 0.71 -8.57
N GLN A 97 7.87 -0.54 -8.33
CA GLN A 97 8.06 -1.52 -9.39
C GLN A 97 6.75 -1.85 -10.13
N TRP A 98 5.65 -2.07 -9.40
CA TRP A 98 4.35 -2.39 -9.99
C TRP A 98 3.70 -1.22 -10.71
N MET A 99 3.96 0.02 -10.29
CA MET A 99 3.57 1.22 -11.04
C MET A 99 4.38 1.39 -12.35
N GLY A 100 5.44 0.60 -12.54
CA GLY A 100 6.27 0.61 -13.75
C GLY A 100 7.30 1.73 -13.81
N ASN A 101 7.51 2.49 -12.72
CA ASN A 101 8.52 3.55 -12.67
C ASN A 101 9.05 3.75 -11.25
N MET A 102 10.35 3.55 -11.06
CA MET A 102 11.03 3.74 -9.76
C MET A 102 11.14 5.21 -9.31
N ASN A 103 10.88 6.16 -10.20
CA ASN A 103 10.84 7.59 -9.84
C ASN A 103 9.49 8.04 -9.28
N TYR A 104 8.49 7.15 -9.27
CA TYR A 104 7.22 7.42 -8.62
C TYR A 104 7.33 7.27 -7.11
N THR A 105 6.33 7.76 -6.39
CA THR A 105 6.35 7.78 -4.94
C THR A 105 5.40 6.74 -4.37
N ALA A 106 5.91 5.90 -3.48
CA ALA A 106 5.14 4.99 -2.66
C ALA A 106 5.43 5.27 -1.18
N ALA A 107 4.42 5.18 -0.33
CA ALA A 107 4.57 5.31 1.12
C ALA A 107 3.65 4.32 1.84
N VAL A 108 4.12 3.71 2.93
CA VAL A 108 3.34 2.81 3.78
C VAL A 108 3.32 3.35 5.22
N HIS A 109 2.12 3.41 5.79
CA HIS A 109 1.88 3.87 7.15
C HIS A 109 1.01 2.86 7.91
N HIS A 110 1.15 2.83 9.24
CA HIS A 110 0.30 2.05 10.15
C HIS A 110 -0.24 2.92 11.28
#